data_AF-A0A3B9UYH6-F1
#
_entry.id   AF-A0A3B9UYH6-F1
#
_cell.length_a   1.000
_cell.length_b   1.000
_cell.length_c   1.000
_cell.angle_alpha   90.00
_cell.angle_beta   90.00
_cell.angle_gamma   90.00
#
_symmetry.space_group_name_H-M   'P 1'
#
loop_
_entity.id
_entity.type
_entity.pdbx_description
1 polymer ?
#
loop_
_entity_poly.entity_id
_entity_poly.type
_entity_poly.pdbx_seq_one_letter_code
_entity_poly.pdbx_strand_id
1 'polypeptide(L)' 'MSRVQLAINVDNLDEAIVFYSKLFATKPAKSRPGYANFSITDPPLKLVLFENPGDGGSINHLGVEVEC' A
#
# COMPACT_ATOMS: atom_id res chain seq x y z
N MET A 1 6.90 13.18 -12.90
CA MET A 1 5.44 13.06 -12.82
C MET A 1 5.00 12.80 -11.39
N SER A 2 3.87 13.40 -10.99
CA SER A 2 3.26 13.14 -9.68
C SER A 2 2.43 11.85 -9.69
N ARG A 3 2.35 11.17 -8.54
CA ARG A 3 1.51 9.98 -8.35
C ARG A 3 0.72 10.03 -7.05
N VAL A 4 -0.42 9.36 -7.02
CA VAL A 4 -1.24 9.26 -5.80
C VAL A 4 -0.55 8.32 -4.82
N GLN A 5 -0.56 8.70 -3.55
CA GLN A 5 -0.24 7.82 -2.44
C GLN A 5 -1.53 7.48 -1.67
N LEU A 6 -1.79 6.18 -1.55
CA LEU A 6 -2.90 5.63 -0.76
C LEU A 6 -2.33 4.82 0.39
N ALA A 7 -2.57 5.27 1.61
CA ALA A 7 -2.24 4.52 2.81
C ALA A 7 -3.52 4.00 3.47
N ILE A 8 -3.55 2.69 3.71
CA ILE A 8 -4.70 2.02 4.34
C ILE A 8 -4.23 1.18 5.53
N ASN A 9 -5.11 1.08 6.52
CA ASN A 9 -4.96 0.12 7.60
C ASN A 9 -5.50 -1.24 7.16
N VAL A 10 -4.82 -2.33 7.53
CA VAL A 10 -5.21 -3.70 7.22
C VAL A 10 -5.17 -4.54 8.49
N ASP A 11 -6.12 -5.46 8.65
CA ASP A 11 -6.15 -6.34 9.83
C ASP A 11 -5.00 -7.34 9.84
N ASN A 12 -4.70 -7.89 8.66
CA ASN A 12 -3.63 -8.86 8.44
C ASN A 12 -2.76 -8.39 7.27
N LEU A 13 -1.50 -8.10 7.56
CA LEU A 13 -0.59 -7.59 6.54
C LEU A 13 -0.27 -8.62 5.46
N ASP A 14 -0.07 -9.89 5.83
CA ASP A 14 0.32 -10.95 4.90
C ASP A 14 -0.80 -11.24 3.90
N GLU A 15 -2.05 -11.31 4.37
CA GLU A 15 -3.22 -11.48 3.51
C GLU A 15 -3.38 -10.30 2.55
N ALA A 16 -3.22 -9.07 3.06
CA ALA A 16 -3.30 -7.87 2.24
C ALA A 16 -2.18 -7.83 1.19
N ILE A 17 -0.96 -8.21 1.54
CA ILE A 17 0.15 -8.31 0.59
C ILE A 17 -0.20 -9.28 -0.53
N VAL A 18 -0.72 -10.47 -0.21
CA VAL A 18 -1.12 -11.47 -1.23
C VAL A 18 -2.22 -10.92 -2.13
N PHE A 19 -3.23 -10.25 -1.57
CA PHE A 19 -4.32 -9.65 -2.31
C PHE A 19 -3.83 -8.57 -3.28
N TYR A 20 -3.11 -7.56 -2.78
CA TYR A 20 -2.63 -6.44 -3.60
C TYR A 20 -1.55 -6.86 -4.60
N SER A 21 -0.75 -7.88 -4.27
CA SER A 21 0.20 -8.44 -5.23
C SER A 21 -0.48 -9.08 -6.43
N LYS A 22 -1.63 -9.73 -6.23
CA LYS A 22 -2.43 -10.28 -7.32
C LYS A 22 -3.15 -9.17 -8.09
N LEU A 23 -3.74 -8.20 -7.38
CA LEU A 23 -4.50 -7.11 -7.98
C LEU A 23 -3.66 -6.28 -8.96
N PHE A 24 -2.43 -5.93 -8.56
CA PHE A 24 -1.54 -5.10 -9.35
C PHE A 24 -0.44 -5.90 -10.08
N ALA A 25 -0.50 -7.23 -10.04
CA ALA A 25 0.51 -8.13 -10.58
C ALA A 25 1.96 -7.74 -10.18
N THR A 26 2.13 -7.14 -8.99
CA THR A 26 3.36 -6.47 -8.56
C THR A 26 3.65 -6.83 -7.11
N LYS A 27 4.90 -7.20 -6.80
CA LYS A 27 5.32 -7.50 -5.43
C LYS A 27 5.52 -6.21 -4.62
N PRO A 28 5.41 -6.25 -3.27
CA PRO A 28 5.73 -5.09 -2.45
C PRO A 28 7.18 -4.66 -2.70
N ALA A 29 7.38 -3.36 -2.87
CA ALA A 29 8.72 -2.78 -3.02
C ALA A 29 9.48 -2.80 -1.69
N LYS A 30 8.76 -2.78 -0.57
CA LYS A 30 9.33 -2.91 0.77
C LYS A 30 8.33 -3.57 1.71
N SER A 31 8.78 -4.53 2.51
CA SER A 31 8.03 -5.10 3.62
C SER A 31 8.83 -5.01 4.91
N ARG A 32 8.13 -4.78 6.01
CA ARG A 32 8.61 -4.77 7.40
C ARG A 32 7.48 -5.31 8.29
N PRO A 33 7.77 -5.79 9.51
CA PRO A 33 6.72 -6.13 10.46
C PRO A 33 5.74 -4.96 10.62
N GLY A 34 4.45 -5.21 10.42
CA GLY A 34 3.38 -4.22 10.48
C GLY A 34 3.31 -3.20 9.33
N TYR A 35 4.12 -3.34 8.28
CA TYR A 35 4.19 -2.35 7.19
C TYR A 35 4.59 -2.94 5.84
N ALA A 36 3.89 -2.56 4.78
CA ALA A 36 4.35 -2.81 3.41
C ALA A 36 4.07 -1.63 2.49
N ASN A 37 4.85 -1.49 1.42
CA ASN A 37 4.52 -0.58 0.33
C ASN A 37 4.71 -1.21 -1.04
N PHE A 38 3.94 -0.70 -2.00
CA PHE A 38 3.98 -1.05 -3.40
C PHE A 38 4.25 0.22 -4.21
N SER A 39 5.12 0.09 -5.21
CA SER A 39 5.32 1.11 -6.23
C SER A 39 4.75 0.56 -7.53
N ILE A 40 3.55 1.01 -7.89
CA ILE A 40 2.83 0.56 -9.07
C ILE A 40 3.05 1.59 -10.18
N THR A 41 3.49 1.11 -11.34
CA THR A 41 3.81 1.97 -12.49
C THR A 41 2.57 2.38 -13.26
N ASP A 42 1.63 1.45 -13.44
CA ASP A 42 0.37 1.68 -14.17
C ASP A 42 -0.80 0.97 -13.46
N PRO A 43 -1.75 1.71 -12.87
CA PRO A 43 -1.77 3.17 -12.74
C PRO A 43 -0.64 3.67 -11.81
N PRO A 44 -0.10 4.89 -12.00
CA PRO A 44 0.90 5.47 -11.10
C PRO A 44 0.35 5.60 -9.67
N LEU A 45 0.74 4.67 -8.80
CA LEU A 45 0.20 4.57 -7.44
C LEU A 45 1.27 4.10 -6.47
N LYS A 46 1.38 4.80 -5.35
CA LYS A 46 2.10 4.33 -4.18
C LYS A 46 1.10 3.83 -3.15
N LEU A 47 0.96 2.52 -3.06
CA LEU A 47 0.11 1.89 -2.06
C LEU A 47 0.94 1.58 -0.81
N VAL A 48 0.43 1.96 0.36
CA VAL A 48 1.06 1.72 1.65
C VAL A 48 0.07 1.01 2.56
N LEU A 49 0.50 -0.10 3.15
CA LEU A 49 -0.28 -0.93 4.05
C LEU A 49 0.30 -0.79 5.45
N PHE A 50 -0.56 -0.47 6.42
CA PHE A 50 -0.25 -0.46 7.85
C PHE A 50 -1.06 -1.54 8.53
N GLU A 51 -0.39 -2.44 9.25
CA GLU A 51 -1.10 -3.44 10.05
C GLU A 51 -1.73 -2.78 11.27
N ASN A 52 -3.03 -2.98 11.44
CA ASN A 52 -3.79 -2.53 12.60
C ASN A 52 -4.87 -3.59 12.93
N PRO A 53 -4.52 -4.63 13.71
CA PRO A 53 -5.41 -5.75 13.97
C PRO A 53 -6.68 -5.31 14.70
N GLY A 54 -7.85 -5.56 14.10
CA GLY A 54 -9.16 -5.22 14.67
C GLY A 54 -9.74 -3.89 14.18
N ASP A 55 -8.96 -3.10 13.44
CA ASP A 55 -9.33 -1.78 12.88
C ASP A 55 -8.91 -1.65 11.39
N GLY A 56 -8.83 -2.79 10.69
CA GLY A 56 -8.51 -2.87 9.26
C GLY A 56 -9.58 -2.31 8.34
N GLY A 57 -9.18 -1.98 7.11
CA GLY A 57 -10.06 -1.48 6.04
C GLY A 57 -10.29 0.03 6.05
N SER A 58 -9.76 0.75 7.04
CA SER A 58 -9.85 2.22 7.10
C SER A 58 -8.76 2.90 6.26
N ILE A 59 -9.09 4.06 5.67
CA ILE A 59 -8.07 4.94 5.09
C ILE A 59 -7.22 5.48 6.23
N ASN A 60 -5.91 5.28 6.15
CA ASN A 60 -4.97 5.87 7.08
C ASN A 60 -4.68 7.32 6.66
N HIS A 61 -4.22 7.53 5.43
CA HIS A 61 -4.06 8.86 4.83
C HIS A 61 -3.94 8.82 3.29
N LEU A 62 -4.07 10.00 2.68
CA LEU A 62 -3.89 10.22 1.25
C LEU A 62 -2.75 11.22 1.02
N GLY A 63 -2.02 11.04 -0.07
CA GLY A 63 -0.95 11.95 -0.46
C GLY A 63 -0.77 12.05 -1.97
N VAL A 64 0.07 12.99 -2.37
CA VAL A 64 0.57 13.12 -3.75
C VAL A 64 2.09 13.15 -3.67
N GLU A 65 2.73 12.13 -4.24
CA GLU A 65 4.18 12.10 -4.36
C GLU A 65 4.58 12.87 -5.61
N VAL A 66 5.43 13.88 -5.46
CA VAL A 66 5.95 14.73 -6.55
C VAL A 66 7.44 14.48 -6.75
N GLU A 67 7.92 14.68 -7.97
CA GLU A 67 9.37 14.73 -8.24
C GLU A 67 9.95 16.06 -7.75
N CYS A 68 11.19 16.02 -7.26
CA CYS A 68 11.98 17.19 -6.89
C CYS A 68 13.08 17.44 -7.93
#